data_AF-A0AAJ7NAC8-F1
#
_entry.id   AF-A0AAJ7NAC8-F1
#
_cell.length_a   1.000
_cell.length_b   1.000
_cell.length_c   1.000
_cell.angle_alpha   90.00
_cell.angle_beta   90.00
_cell.angle_gamma   90.00
#
_symmetry.space_group_name_H-M   'P 1'
#
loop_
_entity.id
_entity.type
_entity.pdbx_description
1 polymer ?
#
loop_
_entity_poly.entity_id
_entity_poly.type
_entity_poly.pdbx_seq_one_letter_code
_entity_poly.pdbx_strand_id
1 'polypeptide(L)'
;MCVFIATDTILLYMVQHVCGLLSLAGHRFKYSMGTGYSLTNSEKINKELVYKKVCYAIKTHKRALTFLTEIESVYALNLFIQVGVVVLTFTITLLKVASVTLTMETYQYYGFLVTQLIHIFFLTVQGQFVIDLHDIVYQEGYHTCWYYADVRTQALLVLVLRRNLLPPLLTAGGLIQLKLDSFAEIVKASVSYFTVLKSV
;
A
#
# COMPACT_ATOMS: atom_id res chain seq x y z
N MET A 1 3.38 -25.47 1.18
CA MET A 1 4.39 -24.42 0.92
C MET A 1 4.12 -23.69 -0.39
N CYS A 2 4.04 -24.37 -1.55
CA CYS A 2 3.79 -23.70 -2.84
C CYS A 2 2.49 -22.88 -2.88
N VAL A 3 1.42 -23.35 -2.23
CA VAL A 3 0.15 -22.61 -2.17
C VAL A 3 0.30 -21.26 -1.45
N PHE A 4 1.01 -21.20 -0.32
CA PHE A 4 1.25 -19.95 0.40
C PHE A 4 2.11 -18.96 -0.40
N ILE A 5 3.17 -19.47 -1.04
CA ILE A 5 4.01 -18.64 -1.92
C ILE A 5 3.18 -18.13 -3.11
N ALA A 6 2.31 -18.97 -3.68
CA ALA A 6 1.43 -18.57 -4.77
C ALA A 6 0.42 -17.51 -4.31
N THR A 7 -0.20 -17.66 -3.13
CA THR A 7 -1.12 -16.65 -2.60
C THR A 7 -0.44 -15.32 -2.34
N ASP A 8 0.77 -15.35 -1.78
CA ASP A 8 1.57 -14.15 -1.50
C ASP A 8 1.98 -13.45 -2.79
N THR A 9 2.49 -14.20 -3.77
CA THR A 9 2.91 -13.63 -5.06
C THR A 9 1.73 -13.07 -5.86
N ILE A 10 0.56 -13.70 -5.82
CA ILE A 10 -0.67 -13.15 -6.41
C ILE A 10 -1.03 -11.84 -5.70
N LEU A 11 -1.03 -11.80 -4.36
CA LEU A 11 -1.30 -10.57 -3.61
C LEU A 11 -0.32 -9.45 -4.02
N LEU A 12 0.98 -9.74 -4.08
CA LEU A 12 2.00 -8.77 -4.52
C LEU A 12 1.69 -8.23 -5.92
N TYR A 13 1.35 -9.10 -6.87
CA TYR A 13 1.00 -8.69 -8.23
C TYR A 13 -0.25 -7.81 -8.27
N MET A 14 -1.30 -8.20 -7.54
CA MET A 14 -2.55 -7.43 -7.48
C MET A 14 -2.34 -6.04 -6.88
N VAL A 15 -1.57 -5.95 -5.79
CA VAL A 15 -1.24 -4.66 -5.16
C VAL A 15 -0.38 -3.81 -6.08
N GLN A 16 0.65 -4.37 -6.72
CA GLN A 16 1.47 -3.63 -7.68
C GLN A 16 0.64 -3.13 -8.88
N HIS A 17 -0.35 -3.90 -9.32
CA HIS A 17 -1.29 -3.47 -10.35
C HIS A 17 -2.17 -2.30 -9.87
N VAL A 18 -2.67 -2.30 -8.62
CA VAL A 18 -3.35 -1.14 -8.02
C VAL A 18 -2.41 0.07 -8.01
N CYS A 19 -1.17 -0.11 -7.56
CA CYS A 19 -0.16 0.95 -7.50
C CYS A 19 0.07 1.56 -8.90
N GLY A 20 0.15 0.74 -9.94
CA GLY A 20 0.23 1.20 -11.33
C GLY A 20 -1.00 2.01 -11.77
N LEU A 21 -2.20 1.57 -11.40
CA LEU A 21 -3.44 2.32 -11.70
C LEU A 21 -3.51 3.66 -10.96
N LEU A 22 -3.07 3.72 -9.70
CA LEU A 22 -3.00 4.95 -8.91
C LEU A 22 -1.98 5.93 -9.49
N SER A 23 -0.77 5.45 -9.81
CA SER A 23 0.27 6.25 -10.47
C SER A 23 -0.23 6.81 -11.81
N LEU A 24 -0.90 5.98 -12.61
CA LEU A 24 -1.51 6.42 -13.87
C LEU A 24 -2.62 7.46 -13.66
N ALA A 25 -3.44 7.29 -12.62
CA ALA A 25 -4.47 8.26 -12.27
C ALA A 25 -3.85 9.60 -11.83
N GLY A 26 -2.84 9.58 -10.96
CA GLY A 26 -2.10 10.77 -10.52
C GLY A 26 -1.45 11.51 -11.68
N HIS A 27 -0.79 10.78 -12.57
CA HIS A 27 -0.25 11.35 -13.82
C HIS A 27 -1.38 11.97 -14.65
N ARG A 28 -2.50 11.29 -14.87
CA ARG A 28 -3.62 11.87 -15.63
C ARG A 28 -4.20 13.13 -14.97
N PHE A 29 -4.24 13.20 -13.65
CA PHE A 29 -4.63 14.42 -12.93
C PHE A 29 -3.64 15.55 -13.19
N LYS A 30 -2.35 15.33 -12.97
CA LYS A 30 -1.28 16.31 -13.22
C LYS A 30 -1.37 16.95 -14.61
N TYR A 31 -1.54 16.13 -15.65
CA TYR A 31 -1.58 16.58 -17.05
C TYR A 31 -2.99 16.91 -17.57
N SER A 32 -4.04 16.75 -16.74
CA SER A 32 -5.43 17.04 -17.16
C SER A 32 -5.63 18.51 -17.53
N MET A 33 -4.90 19.40 -16.85
CA MET A 33 -4.92 20.85 -17.01
C MET A 33 -3.81 21.36 -17.97
N GLY A 34 -2.94 20.47 -18.48
CA GLY A 34 -1.78 20.80 -19.33
C GLY A 34 -0.54 21.22 -18.54
N THR A 35 0.65 20.79 -18.98
CA THR A 35 1.96 21.12 -18.37
C THR A 35 2.35 22.59 -18.45
N GLY A 36 1.55 23.40 -19.14
CA GLY A 36 1.81 24.80 -19.43
C GLY A 36 0.62 25.66 -19.07
N TYR A 37 0.23 25.71 -17.80
CA TYR A 37 -0.44 26.89 -17.24
C TYR A 37 0.53 28.11 -17.18
N SER A 38 1.46 28.20 -18.15
CA SER A 38 2.22 29.42 -18.39
C SER A 38 1.19 30.50 -18.70
N LEU A 39 1.22 31.53 -17.87
CA LEU A 39 0.32 32.67 -17.76
C LEU A 39 0.16 33.53 -19.04
N THR A 40 0.51 33.01 -20.22
CA THR A 40 0.80 33.83 -21.39
C THR A 40 -0.07 33.60 -22.62
N ASN A 41 -0.82 32.50 -22.78
CA ASN A 41 -1.72 32.35 -23.94
C ASN A 41 -3.07 31.75 -23.57
N SER A 42 -4.05 32.64 -23.37
CA SER A 42 -5.48 32.35 -23.18
C SER A 42 -6.20 31.96 -24.49
N GLU A 43 -5.48 31.42 -25.47
CA GLU A 43 -6.06 31.01 -26.74
C GLU A 43 -6.81 29.67 -26.59
N LYS A 44 -8.14 29.79 -26.48
CA LYS A 44 -9.15 28.71 -26.60
C LYS A 44 -8.78 27.40 -25.91
N ILE A 45 -8.69 27.45 -24.58
CA ILE A 45 -8.75 26.23 -23.76
C ILE A 45 -10.07 25.53 -24.06
N ASN A 46 -9.98 24.33 -24.65
CA ASN A 46 -11.14 23.49 -24.85
C ASN A 46 -11.57 22.89 -23.51
N LYS A 47 -12.43 23.63 -22.79
CA LYS A 47 -12.97 23.24 -21.48
C LYS A 47 -13.57 21.83 -21.49
N GLU A 48 -14.18 21.44 -22.62
CA GLU A 48 -14.76 20.12 -22.83
C GLU A 48 -13.67 19.02 -22.89
N LEU A 49 -12.52 19.31 -23.48
CA LEU A 49 -11.38 18.39 -23.51
C LEU A 49 -10.79 18.19 -22.10
N VAL A 50 -10.64 19.27 -21.32
CA VAL A 50 -10.18 19.20 -19.93
C VAL A 50 -11.15 18.38 -19.08
N TYR A 51 -12.45 18.67 -19.20
CA TYR A 51 -13.50 17.92 -18.51
C TYR A 51 -13.45 16.41 -18.83
N LYS A 52 -13.30 16.05 -20.12
CA LYS A 52 -13.16 14.65 -20.55
C LYS A 52 -11.91 13.98 -19.97
N LYS A 53 -10.77 14.67 -19.94
CA LYS A 53 -9.53 14.16 -19.33
C LYS A 53 -9.69 13.90 -17.84
N VAL A 54 -10.28 14.85 -17.11
CA VAL A 54 -10.56 14.71 -15.67
C VAL A 54 -11.54 13.56 -15.42
N CYS A 55 -12.62 13.46 -16.19
CA CYS A 55 -13.55 12.33 -16.08
C CYS A 55 -12.86 10.97 -16.27
N TYR A 56 -11.91 10.89 -17.21
CA TYR A 56 -11.16 9.66 -17.45
C TYR A 56 -10.17 9.34 -16.32
N ALA A 57 -9.49 10.36 -15.77
CA ALA A 57 -8.65 10.22 -14.58
C ALA A 57 -9.46 9.70 -13.38
N ILE A 58 -10.65 10.29 -13.15
CA ILE A 58 -11.58 9.88 -12.08
C ILE A 58 -12.06 8.44 -12.26
N LYS A 59 -12.43 8.04 -13.48
CA LYS A 59 -12.82 6.65 -13.76
C LYS A 59 -11.70 5.67 -13.43
N THR A 60 -10.45 6.04 -13.74
CA THR A 60 -9.26 5.23 -13.46
C THR A 60 -9.00 5.13 -11.96
N HIS A 61 -9.05 6.28 -11.25
CA HIS A 61 -8.91 6.35 -9.79
C HIS A 61 -9.99 5.53 -9.09
N LYS A 62 -11.26 5.69 -9.46
CA LYS A 62 -12.37 4.91 -8.92
C LYS A 62 -12.16 3.41 -9.12
N ARG A 63 -11.71 2.99 -10.31
CA ARG A 63 -11.40 1.58 -10.59
C ARG A 63 -10.28 1.05 -9.68
N ALA A 64 -9.23 1.85 -9.45
CA ALA A 64 -8.15 1.49 -8.54
C ALA A 64 -8.67 1.32 -7.10
N LEU A 65 -9.51 2.26 -6.62
CA LEU A 65 -10.10 2.18 -5.28
C LEU A 65 -11.00 0.96 -5.11
N THR A 66 -11.88 0.69 -6.09
CA THR A 66 -12.74 -0.49 -6.04
C THR A 66 -11.91 -1.77 -6.05
N PHE A 67 -10.87 -1.84 -6.88
CA PHE A 67 -10.02 -3.02 -6.90
C PHE A 67 -9.27 -3.22 -5.58
N LEU A 68 -8.81 -2.14 -4.95
CA LEU A 68 -8.18 -2.20 -3.63
C LEU A 68 -9.14 -2.70 -2.54
N THR A 69 -10.40 -2.25 -2.55
CA THR A 69 -11.40 -2.72 -1.57
C THR A 69 -11.76 -4.19 -1.77
N GLU A 70 -11.76 -4.70 -3.01
CA GLU A 70 -11.93 -6.13 -3.27
C GLU A 70 -10.72 -6.96 -2.80
N ILE A 71 -9.50 -6.44 -2.96
CA ILE A 71 -8.31 -7.12 -2.43
C ILE A 71 -8.38 -7.18 -0.90
N GLU A 72 -8.72 -6.06 -0.26
CA GLU A 72 -8.86 -6.00 1.19
C GLU A 72 -9.91 -6.98 1.69
N SER A 73 -11.10 -7.04 1.07
CA SER A 73 -12.19 -7.93 1.50
C SER A 73 -11.81 -9.42 1.41
N VAL A 74 -11.07 -9.81 0.37
CA VAL A 74 -10.65 -11.20 0.14
C VAL A 74 -9.46 -11.59 1.02
N TYR A 75 -8.48 -10.70 1.19
CA TYR A 75 -7.20 -11.03 1.84
C TYR A 75 -7.11 -10.62 3.31
N ALA A 76 -8.04 -9.81 3.85
CA ALA A 76 -7.95 -9.32 5.24
C ALA A 76 -7.80 -10.46 6.25
N LEU A 77 -8.65 -11.50 6.19
CA LEU A 77 -8.56 -12.63 7.11
C LEU A 77 -7.28 -13.44 6.90
N ASN A 78 -6.87 -13.66 5.64
CA ASN A 78 -5.67 -14.41 5.32
C ASN A 78 -4.42 -13.71 5.88
N LEU A 79 -4.29 -12.41 5.65
CA LEU A 79 -3.20 -11.58 6.18
C LEU A 79 -3.17 -11.59 7.71
N PHE A 80 -4.34 -11.58 8.37
CA PHE A 80 -4.41 -11.66 9.83
C PHE A 80 -3.84 -12.98 10.36
N ILE A 81 -4.25 -14.10 9.76
CA ILE A 81 -3.73 -15.43 10.13
C ILE A 81 -2.22 -15.50 9.84
N GLN A 82 -1.78 -14.97 8.71
CA GLN A 82 -0.38 -14.97 8.30
C GLN A 82 0.50 -14.17 9.26
N VAL A 83 0.08 -12.98 9.70
CA VAL A 83 0.78 -12.19 10.72
C VAL A 83 0.87 -12.97 12.03
N GLY A 84 -0.21 -13.61 12.47
CA GLY A 84 -0.21 -14.43 13.69
C GLY A 84 0.77 -15.60 13.62
N VAL A 85 0.79 -16.33 12.50
CA VAL A 85 1.73 -17.44 12.26
C VAL A 85 3.17 -16.94 12.22
N VAL A 86 3.44 -15.79 11.60
CA VAL A 86 4.78 -15.18 11.58
C VAL A 86 5.22 -14.84 13.00
N VAL A 87 4.38 -14.19 13.81
CA VAL A 87 4.74 -13.85 15.22
C VAL A 87 5.09 -15.10 16.03
N LEU A 88 4.27 -16.15 15.94
CA LEU A 88 4.50 -17.41 16.66
C LEU A 88 5.80 -18.08 16.20
N THR A 89 5.97 -18.26 14.89
CA THR A 89 7.15 -18.94 14.33
C THR A 89 8.43 -18.13 14.52
N PHE A 90 8.37 -16.80 14.48
CA PHE A 90 9.51 -15.93 14.74
C PHE A 90 9.95 -16.04 16.21
N THR A 91 9.00 -16.03 17.13
CA THR A 91 9.26 -16.19 18.57
C THR A 91 9.93 -17.55 18.87
N ILE A 92 9.41 -18.64 18.30
CA ILE A 92 9.98 -19.99 18.46
C ILE A 92 11.40 -20.06 17.88
N THR A 93 11.62 -19.46 16.70
CA THR A 93 12.93 -19.45 16.06
C THR A 93 13.95 -18.69 16.89
N LEU A 94 13.57 -17.55 17.47
CA LEU A 94 14.42 -16.80 18.42
C LEU A 94 14.80 -17.63 19.65
N LEU A 95 13.86 -18.38 20.23
CA LEU A 95 14.15 -19.28 21.36
C LEU A 95 15.15 -20.38 20.97
N LYS A 96 15.00 -20.98 19.79
CA LYS A 96 15.94 -21.99 19.28
C LYS A 96 17.33 -21.40 19.08
N VAL A 97 17.42 -20.23 18.45
CA VAL A 97 18.70 -19.53 18.26
C VAL A 97 19.36 -19.15 19.59
N ALA A 98 18.59 -18.78 20.61
CA ALA A 98 19.11 -18.40 21.92
C ALA A 98 19.52 -19.57 22.83
N SER A 99 19.03 -20.79 22.56
CA SER A 99 19.23 -21.96 23.43
C SER A 99 20.29 -22.94 22.92
N VAL A 100 20.64 -22.89 21.64
CA VAL A 100 21.56 -23.82 20.99
C VAL A 100 22.98 -23.25 20.92
N THR A 101 24.00 -24.07 21.16
CA THR A 101 25.41 -23.70 20.97
C THR A 101 25.75 -23.61 19.49
N LEU A 102 26.69 -22.73 19.11
CA LEU A 102 27.05 -22.48 17.69
C LEU A 102 27.55 -23.74 16.99
N THR A 103 26.64 -24.44 16.32
CA THR A 103 26.88 -25.62 15.49
C THR A 103 26.40 -25.37 14.06
N MET A 104 26.75 -26.25 13.11
CA MET A 104 26.30 -26.15 11.72
C MET A 104 24.77 -26.17 11.60
N GLU A 105 24.06 -26.82 12.52
CA GLU A 105 22.59 -26.82 12.59
C GLU A 105 22.01 -25.45 12.96
N THR A 106 22.77 -24.62 13.68
CA THR A 106 22.32 -23.29 14.13
C THR A 106 22.19 -22.31 12.96
N TYR A 107 23.03 -22.46 11.92
CA TYR A 107 23.00 -21.63 10.71
C TYR A 107 21.65 -21.70 9.97
N GLN A 108 20.98 -22.86 10.02
CA GLN A 108 19.67 -23.02 9.38
C GLN A 108 18.61 -22.14 10.05
N TYR A 109 18.63 -22.03 11.37
CA TYR A 109 17.70 -21.18 12.12
C TYR A 109 17.95 -19.68 11.87
N TYR A 110 19.21 -19.26 11.76
CA TYR A 110 19.53 -17.89 11.36
C TYR A 110 19.02 -17.56 9.96
N GLY A 111 19.22 -18.45 8.99
CA GLY A 111 18.70 -18.28 7.63
C GLY A 111 17.17 -18.22 7.60
N PHE A 112 16.51 -19.05 8.40
CA PHE A 112 15.06 -19.02 8.54
C PHE A 112 14.55 -17.71 9.15
N LEU A 113 15.22 -17.20 10.19
CA LEU A 113 14.89 -15.92 10.83
C LEU A 113 14.99 -14.76 9.84
N VAL A 114 16.08 -14.70 9.07
CA VAL A 114 16.26 -13.69 8.02
C VAL A 114 15.16 -13.80 6.96
N THR A 115 14.80 -15.02 6.56
CA THR A 115 13.71 -15.25 5.59
C THR A 115 12.36 -14.76 6.12
N GLN A 116 12.05 -15.01 7.40
CA GLN A 116 10.83 -14.52 8.04
C GLN A 116 10.77 -12.99 8.08
N LEU A 117 11.88 -12.32 8.43
CA LEU A 117 11.98 -10.85 8.44
C LEU A 117 11.73 -10.27 7.04
N ILE A 118 12.38 -10.85 6.03
CA ILE A 118 12.22 -10.44 4.64
C ILE A 118 10.77 -10.62 4.21
N HIS A 119 10.15 -11.75 4.53
CA HIS A 119 8.77 -12.07 4.18
C HIS A 119 7.77 -11.04 4.75
N ILE A 120 7.83 -10.77 6.05
CA ILE A 120 6.92 -9.80 6.68
C ILE A 120 7.21 -8.35 6.24
N PHE A 121 8.48 -8.02 5.95
CA PHE A 121 8.85 -6.75 5.34
C PHE A 121 8.21 -6.58 3.96
N PHE A 122 8.30 -7.60 3.10
CA PHE A 122 7.67 -7.55 1.77
C PHE A 122 6.15 -7.44 1.84
N LEU A 123 5.48 -8.07 2.80
CA LEU A 123 4.03 -7.93 2.96
C LEU A 123 3.62 -6.52 3.39
N THR A 124 4.34 -5.95 4.37
CA THR A 124 4.01 -4.63 4.95
C THR A 124 4.39 -3.47 4.03
N VAL A 125 5.49 -3.57 3.28
CA VAL A 125 5.92 -2.53 2.32
C VAL A 125 4.93 -2.34 1.18
N GLN A 126 4.19 -3.38 0.77
CA GLN A 126 3.16 -3.24 -0.25
C GLN A 126 2.03 -2.31 0.18
N GLY A 127 1.59 -2.42 1.44
CA GLY A 127 0.61 -1.50 1.99
C GLY A 127 1.15 -0.06 2.07
N GLN A 128 2.44 0.09 2.39
CA GLN A 128 3.10 1.39 2.36
C GLN A 128 3.09 2.02 0.96
N PHE A 129 3.40 1.27 -0.11
CA PHE A 129 3.36 1.81 -1.47
C PHE A 129 1.97 2.32 -1.87
N VAL A 130 0.92 1.63 -1.44
CA VAL A 130 -0.46 2.06 -1.68
C VAL A 130 -0.74 3.39 -0.97
N ILE A 131 -0.34 3.53 0.30
CA ILE A 131 -0.47 4.76 1.08
C ILE A 131 0.27 5.92 0.40
N ASP A 132 1.53 5.71 0.03
CA ASP A 132 2.38 6.74 -0.58
C ASP A 132 1.80 7.20 -1.94
N LEU A 133 1.29 6.26 -2.74
CA LEU A 133 0.67 6.60 -4.03
C LEU A 133 -0.67 7.32 -3.88
N HIS A 134 -1.44 7.05 -2.82
CA HIS A 134 -2.62 7.85 -2.52
C HIS A 134 -2.26 9.30 -2.19
N ASP A 135 -1.20 9.53 -1.41
CA ASP A 135 -0.72 10.87 -1.12
C ASP A 135 -0.21 11.57 -2.39
N ILE A 136 0.56 10.88 -3.24
CA ILE A 136 1.00 11.43 -4.54
C ILE A 136 -0.21 11.84 -5.40
N VAL A 137 -1.26 11.01 -5.50
CA VAL A 137 -2.47 11.36 -6.26
C VAL A 137 -3.15 12.60 -5.67
N TYR A 138 -3.20 12.72 -4.35
CA TYR A 138 -3.74 13.89 -3.66
C TYR A 138 -2.92 15.15 -3.97
N GLN A 139 -1.59 15.10 -3.82
CA GLN A 139 -0.69 16.22 -4.08
C GLN A 139 -0.76 16.67 -5.55
N GLU A 140 -0.68 15.72 -6.49
CA GLU A 140 -0.77 16.02 -7.92
C GLU A 140 -2.13 16.60 -8.30
N GLY A 141 -3.22 16.12 -7.67
CA GLY A 141 -4.55 16.73 -7.82
C GLY A 141 -4.61 18.16 -7.26
N TYR A 142 -4.03 18.38 -6.07
CA TYR A 142 -4.07 19.66 -5.37
C TYR A 142 -3.25 20.75 -6.08
N HIS A 143 -2.07 20.38 -6.57
CA HIS A 143 -1.16 21.29 -7.30
C HIS A 143 -1.61 21.60 -8.72
N THR A 144 -2.64 20.92 -9.24
CA THR A 144 -3.22 21.33 -10.52
C THR A 144 -3.86 22.72 -10.41
N CYS A 145 -3.87 23.46 -11.51
CA CYS A 145 -4.56 24.74 -11.64
C CYS A 145 -6.10 24.60 -11.66
N TRP A 146 -6.68 23.73 -10.82
CA TRP A 146 -8.08 23.35 -10.79
C TRP A 146 -9.03 24.55 -10.64
N TYR A 147 -8.61 25.58 -9.91
CA TYR A 147 -9.36 26.83 -9.69
C TYR A 147 -9.56 27.67 -10.97
N TYR A 148 -8.82 27.41 -12.04
CA TYR A 148 -9.06 28.01 -13.36
C TYR A 148 -9.94 27.14 -14.28
N ALA A 149 -10.33 25.93 -13.85
CA ALA A 149 -11.21 25.07 -14.62
C ALA A 149 -12.67 25.57 -14.58
N ASP A 150 -13.54 25.01 -15.44
CA ASP A 150 -14.98 25.24 -15.35
C ASP A 150 -15.57 24.66 -14.05
N VAL A 151 -16.68 25.23 -13.58
CA VAL A 151 -17.35 24.90 -12.31
C VAL A 151 -17.64 23.41 -12.19
N ARG A 152 -18.03 22.76 -13.29
CA ARG A 152 -18.27 21.31 -13.33
C ARG A 152 -17.01 20.51 -13.03
N THR A 153 -15.87 20.90 -13.61
CA THR A 153 -14.58 20.24 -13.41
C THR A 153 -14.03 20.50 -12.01
N GLN A 154 -14.19 21.73 -11.50
CA GLN A 154 -13.81 22.09 -10.12
C GLN A 154 -14.51 21.20 -9.10
N ALA A 155 -15.84 21.05 -9.22
CA ALA A 155 -16.62 20.21 -8.32
C ALA A 155 -16.12 18.75 -8.32
N LEU A 156 -15.81 18.21 -9.49
CA LEU A 156 -15.27 16.84 -9.61
C LEU A 156 -13.89 16.69 -8.96
N LEU A 157 -12.98 17.65 -9.15
CA LEU A 157 -11.65 17.60 -8.55
C LEU A 157 -11.70 17.73 -7.02
N VAL A 158 -12.57 18.60 -6.49
CA VAL A 158 -12.78 18.72 -5.04
C VAL A 158 -13.30 17.40 -4.45
N LEU A 159 -14.22 16.72 -5.14
CA LEU A 159 -14.72 15.41 -4.70
C LEU A 159 -13.59 14.36 -4.66
N VAL A 160 -12.70 14.36 -5.65
CA VAL A 160 -11.53 13.47 -5.69
C VAL A 160 -10.57 13.78 -4.55
N LEU A 161 -10.22 15.05 -4.33
CA LEU A 161 -9.35 15.46 -3.23
C LEU A 161 -9.93 15.03 -1.88
N ARG A 162 -11.22 15.30 -1.66
CA ARG A 162 -11.92 14.86 -0.46
C ARG A 162 -11.92 13.34 -0.30
N ARG A 163 -12.08 12.58 -1.39
CA ARG A 163 -12.04 11.12 -1.36
C ARG A 163 -10.65 10.58 -1.02
N ASN A 164 -9.58 11.24 -1.44
CA ASN A 164 -8.21 10.82 -1.14
C ASN A 164 -7.75 11.15 0.28
N LEU A 165 -8.49 11.96 1.05
CA LEU A 165 -8.23 12.16 2.49
C LEU A 165 -8.49 10.91 3.34
N LEU A 166 -9.36 10.01 2.85
CA LEU A 166 -9.73 8.75 3.49
C LEU A 166 -9.63 7.62 2.44
N PRO A 167 -8.41 7.28 1.98
CA PRO A 167 -8.24 6.22 1.01
C PRO A 167 -8.53 4.84 1.64
N PRO A 168 -8.98 3.85 0.86
CA PRO A 168 -8.98 2.47 1.31
C PRO A 168 -7.54 2.03 1.60
N LEU A 169 -7.36 1.21 2.64
CA LEU A 169 -6.06 0.78 3.11
C LEU A 169 -6.03 -0.75 3.11
N LEU A 170 -4.85 -1.34 2.90
CA LEU A 170 -4.70 -2.77 3.10
C LEU A 170 -4.58 -3.04 4.60
N THR A 171 -5.46 -3.89 5.11
CA THR A 171 -5.48 -4.26 6.53
C THR A 171 -5.40 -5.77 6.71
N ALA A 172 -4.72 -6.20 7.77
CA ALA A 172 -4.80 -7.56 8.27
C ALA A 172 -5.95 -7.62 9.27
N GLY A 173 -7.04 -8.28 8.86
CA GLY A 173 -8.24 -8.52 9.66
C GLY A 173 -9.01 -7.26 10.05
N GLY A 174 -8.81 -6.13 9.36
CA GLY A 174 -9.39 -4.83 9.72
C GLY A 174 -8.76 -4.18 10.97
N LEU A 175 -7.75 -4.81 11.58
CA LEU A 175 -7.15 -4.36 12.84
C LEU A 175 -5.77 -3.73 12.63
N ILE A 176 -4.92 -4.40 11.83
CA ILE A 176 -3.55 -3.97 11.61
C ILE A 176 -3.44 -3.40 10.20
N GLN A 177 -3.15 -2.12 10.06
CA GLN A 177 -2.89 -1.51 8.76
C GLN A 177 -1.52 -1.99 8.25
N LEU A 178 -1.44 -2.41 6.99
CA LEU A 178 -0.16 -2.78 6.40
C LEU A 178 0.64 -1.51 6.10
N LYS A 179 1.56 -1.18 7.00
CA LYS A 179 2.52 -0.08 6.89
C LYS A 179 3.85 -0.46 7.55
N LEU A 180 4.89 0.30 7.29
CA LEU A 180 6.22 0.05 7.86
C LEU A 180 6.23 0.14 9.40
N ASP A 181 5.38 0.98 10.00
CA ASP A 181 5.21 1.02 11.46
C ASP A 181 4.75 -0.33 12.00
N SER A 182 3.79 -0.97 11.33
CA SER A 182 3.23 -2.25 11.76
C SER A 182 4.22 -3.40 11.59
N PHE A 183 5.16 -3.33 10.64
CA PHE A 183 6.32 -4.22 10.62
C PHE A 183 7.13 -4.13 11.92
N ALA A 184 7.47 -2.90 12.34
CA ALA A 184 8.21 -2.70 13.57
C ALA A 184 7.43 -3.17 14.80
N GLU A 185 6.11 -2.96 14.85
CA GLU A 185 5.24 -3.46 15.91
C GLU A 185 5.21 -4.99 15.97
N ILE A 186 5.08 -5.68 14.83
CA ILE A 186 5.07 -7.15 14.75
C ILE A 186 6.40 -7.73 15.24
N VAL A 187 7.54 -7.15 14.82
CA VAL A 187 8.87 -7.60 15.28
C VAL A 187 9.03 -7.35 16.78
N LYS A 188 8.65 -6.16 17.27
CA LYS A 188 8.70 -5.82 18.71
C LYS A 188 7.85 -6.78 19.55
N ALA A 189 6.62 -7.08 19.11
CA ALA A 189 5.74 -8.02 19.79
C ALA A 189 6.38 -9.42 19.88
N SER A 190 6.97 -9.90 18.77
CA SER A 190 7.61 -11.21 18.73
C SER A 190 8.84 -11.29 19.65
N VAL A 191 9.68 -10.24 19.68
CA VAL A 191 10.81 -10.15 20.62
C VAL A 191 10.32 -10.08 22.07
N SER A 192 9.24 -9.35 22.33
CA SER A 192 8.64 -9.28 23.67
C SER A 192 8.10 -10.64 24.14
N TYR A 193 7.50 -11.44 23.25
CA TYR A 193 7.08 -12.80 23.60
C TYR A 193 8.28 -13.71 23.83
N PHE A 194 9.35 -13.55 23.05
CA PHE A 194 10.60 -14.27 23.27
C PHE A 194 11.21 -13.97 24.64
N THR A 195 11.28 -12.70 25.05
CA THR A 195 11.86 -12.33 26.36
C THR A 195 11.05 -12.90 27.51
N VAL A 196 9.72 -12.87 27.43
CA VAL A 196 8.83 -13.50 28.43
C VAL A 196 9.08 -15.00 28.49
N LEU A 197 9.07 -15.70 27.35
CA LEU A 197 9.28 -17.16 27.32
C LEU A 197 10.68 -17.58 27.77
N LYS A 198 11.69 -16.73 27.61
CA LYS A 198 13.04 -16.98 28.12
C LYS A 198 13.16 -16.73 29.63
N SER A 199 12.30 -15.89 30.20
CA SER A 199 12.30 -15.56 31.63
C SER A 199 11.56 -16.55 32.51
N VAL A 200 10.68 -17.37 31.91
CA VAL A 200 9.98 -18.50 32.55
C VAL A 200 10.90 -19.73 32.55
#